data_AF-A0A659UPA1-F1
#
_entry.id   AF-A0A659UPA1-F1
#
_cell.length_a   1.000
_cell.length_b   1.000
_cell.length_c   1.000
_cell.angle_alpha   90.00
_cell.angle_beta   90.00
_cell.angle_gamma   90.00
#
_symmetry.space_group_name_H-M   'P 1'
#
loop_
_entity.id
_entity.type
_entity.pdbx_description
1 polymer ?
#
loop_
_entity_poly.entity_id
_entity_poly.type
_entity_poly.pdbx_seq_one_letter_code
_entity_poly.pdbx_strand_id
1 'polypeptide(L)'
;VAVLIEGPADASALLPLLARPEMQPPVALLCYPEDDPASTSFWPFAEFSPEYQAALWAVGNNAALRFIDLPSSARVAPLDDAQEAAADETEAKVESETAPHLRDPIGALAQAAGYEDGESWWADIIEQNPEPGPIFAAIADAMTTLREGEGPLAEFE
;
A
#
# COMPACT_ATOMS: atom_id res chain seq x y z
N VAL A 1 15.33 -5.98 -16.51
CA VAL A 1 14.63 -6.61 -15.37
C VAL A 1 14.43 -5.53 -14.31
N ALA A 2 13.28 -5.54 -13.64
CA ALA A 2 12.97 -4.63 -12.54
C ALA A 2 12.64 -5.45 -11.28
N VAL A 3 13.03 -4.93 -10.12
CA VAL A 3 12.70 -5.43 -8.79
C VAL A 3 11.93 -4.32 -8.08
N LEU A 4 10.72 -4.67 -7.67
CA LEU A 4 9.78 -3.77 -6.99
C LEU A 4 9.64 -4.29 -5.56
N ILE A 5 9.84 -3.39 -4.59
CA ILE A 5 9.83 -3.72 -3.17
C ILE A 5 8.76 -2.84 -2.50
N GLU A 6 7.99 -3.39 -1.57
CA GLU A 6 7.10 -2.60 -0.72
C GLU A 6 7.91 -1.61 0.14
N GLY A 7 7.40 -0.40 0.27
CA GLY A 7 8.05 0.73 0.89
C GLY A 7 7.75 2.03 0.15
N PRO A 8 8.16 3.17 0.72
CA PRO A 8 7.68 4.47 0.28
C PRO A 8 8.40 4.93 -0.98
N ALA A 9 7.65 5.27 -2.04
CA ALA A 9 8.20 5.51 -3.37
C ALA A 9 9.27 6.63 -3.42
N ASP A 10 9.12 7.66 -2.60
CA ASP A 10 10.02 8.79 -2.43
C ASP A 10 11.39 8.40 -1.83
N ALA A 11 11.49 7.24 -1.17
CA ALA A 11 12.76 6.72 -0.65
C ALA A 11 13.51 5.80 -1.64
N SER A 12 12.99 5.60 -2.86
CA SER A 12 13.57 4.65 -3.83
C SER A 12 15.06 4.88 -4.12
N ALA A 13 15.51 6.13 -4.08
CA ALA A 13 16.91 6.49 -4.32
C ALA A 13 17.87 5.96 -3.24
N LEU A 14 17.35 5.56 -2.07
CA LEU A 14 18.13 5.05 -0.94
C LEU A 14 18.33 3.53 -1.00
N LEU A 15 17.51 2.80 -1.76
CA LEU A 15 17.60 1.33 -1.88
C LEU A 15 19.00 0.80 -2.22
N PRO A 16 19.76 1.40 -3.16
CA PRO A 16 21.11 0.91 -3.48
C PRO A 16 22.09 0.98 -2.30
N LEU A 17 21.81 1.79 -1.28
CA LEU A 17 22.66 1.91 -0.10
C LEU A 17 22.65 0.63 0.75
N LEU A 18 21.61 -0.21 0.63
CA LEU A 18 21.51 -1.51 1.31
C LEU A 18 22.60 -2.50 0.85
N ALA A 19 23.13 -2.34 -0.36
CA ALA A 19 24.19 -3.19 -0.89
C ALA A 19 25.61 -2.72 -0.54
N ARG A 20 25.76 -1.64 0.24
CA ARG A 20 27.08 -1.18 0.68
C ARG A 20 27.64 -2.10 1.76
N PRO A 21 28.94 -2.46 1.72
CA PRO A 21 29.55 -3.34 2.73
C PRO A 21 29.43 -2.84 4.17
N GLU A 22 29.35 -1.52 4.36
CA GLU A 22 29.20 -0.87 5.65
C GLU A 22 27.75 -0.94 6.18
N MET A 23 26.78 -1.24 5.32
CA MET A 23 25.36 -1.34 5.67
C MET A 23 25.05 -2.75 6.17
N GLN A 24 25.37 -3.04 7.43
CA GLN A 24 25.17 -4.36 8.03
C GLN A 24 23.83 -4.45 8.77
N PRO A 25 22.89 -5.30 8.33
CA PRO A 25 21.62 -5.51 9.03
C PRO A 25 21.80 -5.99 10.48
N PRO A 26 20.85 -5.70 11.39
CA PRO A 26 19.57 -5.04 11.12
C PRO A 26 19.73 -3.53 10.90
N VAL A 27 19.16 -3.03 9.80
CA VAL A 27 19.08 -1.59 9.47
C VAL A 27 17.64 -1.24 9.15
N ALA A 28 17.25 0.02 9.25
CA ALA A 28 15.91 0.45 8.86
C ALA A 28 15.98 1.73 8.03
N LEU A 29 15.07 1.85 7.07
CA LEU A 29 14.72 3.15 6.51
C LEU A 29 13.83 3.86 7.53
N LEU A 30 14.17 5.11 7.86
CA LEU A 30 13.44 5.95 8.80
C LEU A 30 12.90 7.17 8.04
N CYS A 31 11.57 7.35 8.07
CA CYS A 31 10.95 8.61 7.69
C CYS A 31 10.52 9.32 8.96
N TYR A 32 11.21 10.43 9.27
CA TYR A 32 11.04 11.20 10.49
C TYR A 32 10.56 12.63 10.15
N PRO A 33 9.26 12.92 10.31
CA PRO A 33 8.74 14.27 10.16
C PRO A 33 9.07 15.12 11.40
N GLU A 34 9.82 16.21 11.20
CA GLU A 34 10.30 17.08 12.29
C GLU A 34 9.17 17.78 13.06
N ASP A 35 8.12 18.21 12.33
CA ASP A 35 6.98 18.93 12.92
C ASP A 35 5.99 18.02 13.66
N ASP A 36 6.03 16.70 13.38
CA ASP A 36 5.19 15.71 14.05
C ASP A 36 5.95 14.38 14.27
N PRO A 37 6.89 14.32 15.22
CA PRO A 37 7.70 13.13 15.47
C PRO A 37 6.90 11.87 15.79
N ALA A 38 5.65 11.99 16.26
CA ALA A 38 4.79 10.85 16.58
C ALA A 38 4.39 10.06 15.34
N SER A 39 4.40 10.68 14.16
CA SER A 39 4.06 10.04 12.87
C SER A 39 5.26 9.39 12.17
N THR A 40 6.34 9.13 12.90
CA THR A 40 7.53 8.45 12.38
C THR A 40 7.20 7.04 11.89
N SER A 41 7.73 6.68 10.72
CA SER A 41 7.58 5.35 10.14
C SER A 41 8.94 4.68 9.90
N PHE A 42 8.96 3.36 10.08
CA PHE A 42 10.16 2.53 9.94
C PHE A 42 9.91 1.34 9.02
N TRP A 43 10.84 1.10 8.09
CA TRP A 43 10.87 -0.10 7.24
C TRP A 43 12.15 -0.88 7.59
N PRO A 44 12.04 -1.95 8.41
CA PRO A 44 13.20 -2.69 8.90
C PRO A 44 13.68 -3.71 7.86
N PHE A 45 14.99 -3.83 7.73
CA PHE A 45 15.67 -4.82 6.90
C PHE A 45 16.51 -5.73 7.78
N ALA A 46 16.25 -7.03 7.68
CA ALA A 46 17.05 -8.09 8.27
C ALA A 46 17.85 -8.82 7.18
N GLU A 47 18.95 -9.49 7.56
CA GLU A 47 19.75 -10.28 6.62
C GLU A 47 18.89 -11.29 5.84
N PHE A 48 17.89 -11.90 6.48
CA PHE A 48 16.98 -12.87 5.87
C PHE A 48 15.71 -12.26 5.27
N SER A 49 15.50 -10.94 5.39
CA SER A 49 14.28 -10.32 4.85
C SER A 49 14.27 -10.39 3.32
N PRO A 50 13.15 -10.77 2.69
CA PRO A 50 13.06 -10.89 1.24
C PRO A 50 13.35 -9.56 0.54
N GLU A 51 12.96 -8.44 1.14
CA GLU A 51 13.21 -7.09 0.64
C GLU A 51 14.71 -6.78 0.58
N TYR A 52 15.46 -7.09 1.65
CA TYR A 52 16.91 -6.90 1.67
C TYR A 52 17.61 -7.78 0.64
N GLN A 53 17.23 -9.06 0.56
CA GLN A 53 17.79 -9.99 -0.43
C GLN A 53 17.49 -9.56 -1.87
N ALA A 54 16.28 -9.07 -2.12
CA ALA A 54 15.87 -8.54 -3.42
C ALA A 54 16.68 -7.29 -3.80
N ALA A 55 16.94 -6.39 -2.84
CA ALA A 55 17.78 -5.21 -3.06
C ALA A 55 19.23 -5.59 -3.40
N LEU A 56 19.83 -6.52 -2.66
CA LEU A 56 21.18 -7.02 -2.94
C LEU A 56 21.28 -7.64 -4.33
N TRP A 57 20.31 -8.51 -4.68
CA TRP A 57 20.26 -9.14 -5.99
C TRP A 57 20.10 -8.10 -7.10
N ALA A 58 19.21 -7.12 -6.93
CA ALA A 58 18.95 -6.09 -7.92
C ALA A 58 20.19 -5.24 -8.21
N VAL A 59 20.90 -4.81 -7.17
CA VAL A 59 22.16 -4.06 -7.30
C VAL A 59 23.22 -4.92 -7.98
N GLY A 60 23.41 -6.17 -7.54
CA GLY A 60 24.40 -7.08 -8.12
C GLY A 60 24.16 -7.43 -9.59
N ASN A 61 22.90 -7.40 -10.04
CA ASN A 61 22.51 -7.69 -11.43
C ASN A 61 22.21 -6.43 -12.26
N ASN A 62 22.48 -5.24 -11.71
CA ASN A 62 22.24 -3.97 -12.39
C ASN A 62 20.78 -3.81 -12.87
N ALA A 63 19.82 -4.37 -12.11
CA ALA A 63 18.40 -4.29 -12.37
C ALA A 63 17.82 -2.94 -11.92
N ALA A 64 16.69 -2.53 -12.52
CA ALA A 64 15.95 -1.38 -12.00
C ALA A 64 15.37 -1.73 -10.62
N LEU A 65 15.59 -0.88 -9.61
CA LEU A 65 15.21 -1.13 -8.22
C LEU A 65 14.38 0.05 -7.70
N ARG A 66 13.14 -0.18 -7.27
CA ARG A 66 12.20 0.86 -6.82
C ARG A 66 11.31 0.37 -5.69
N PHE A 67 10.94 1.30 -4.83
CA PHE A 67 9.79 1.16 -3.94
C PHE A 67 8.50 1.41 -4.71
N ILE A 68 7.38 0.83 -4.27
CA ILE A 68 6.09 0.90 -4.99
C ILE A 68 4.90 1.39 -4.17
N ASP A 69 5.05 1.63 -2.87
CA ASP A 69 3.94 2.17 -2.08
C ASP A 69 3.81 3.68 -2.26
N LEU A 70 2.79 4.25 -1.64
CA LEU A 70 2.62 5.70 -1.59
C LEU A 70 3.85 6.38 -0.94
N PRO A 71 4.10 7.66 -1.26
CA PRO A 71 5.17 8.42 -0.60
C PRO A 71 5.06 8.37 0.93
N SER A 72 6.18 8.54 1.63
CA SER A 72 6.20 8.54 3.10
C SER A 72 5.30 9.60 3.74
N SER A 73 5.00 10.68 3.01
CA SER A 73 4.07 11.74 3.42
C SER A 73 2.59 11.40 3.18
N ALA A 74 2.29 10.36 2.39
CA ALA A 74 0.93 9.98 2.10
C ALA A 74 0.29 9.35 3.34
N ARG A 75 -0.40 10.18 4.11
CA ARG A 75 -1.19 9.74 5.24
C ARG A 75 -2.61 9.47 4.76
N VAL A 76 -3.08 8.26 5.00
CA VAL A 76 -4.52 8.02 5.06
C VAL A 76 -4.95 8.57 6.41
N ALA A 77 -5.90 9.51 6.43
CA ALA A 77 -6.48 9.98 7.69
C ALA A 77 -6.92 8.76 8.51
N PRO A 78 -6.52 8.64 9.79
CA PRO A 78 -7.03 7.56 10.63
C PRO A 78 -8.55 7.62 10.62
N LEU A 79 -9.19 6.52 10.23
CA LEU A 79 -10.64 6.35 10.37
C LEU A 79 -11.08 6.44 11.86
N ASP A 80 -10.13 6.35 12.79
CA ASP A 80 -10.37 6.30 14.24
C ASP A 80 -10.29 7.66 14.95
N ASP A 81 -9.82 8.74 14.31
CA ASP A 81 -9.91 10.10 14.90
C ASP A 81 -11.36 10.63 14.95
N ALA A 82 -12.30 9.90 14.36
CA ALA A 82 -13.73 10.10 14.55
C ALA A 82 -14.25 9.57 15.92
N GLN A 83 -13.47 8.78 16.67
CA GLN A 83 -13.92 8.24 17.96
C GLN A 83 -13.54 9.09 19.18
N GLU A 84 -12.49 9.92 19.13
CA GLU A 84 -12.09 10.77 20.28
C GLU A 84 -12.47 12.25 20.14
N ALA A 85 -12.84 12.73 18.95
CA ALA A 85 -13.50 14.03 18.76
C ALA A 85 -15.04 13.98 18.84
N ALA A 86 -15.62 12.82 19.22
CA ALA A 86 -17.06 12.55 19.27
C ALA A 86 -17.78 13.18 20.49
N ALA A 87 -17.57 14.48 20.72
CA ALA A 87 -18.36 15.29 21.65
C ALA A 87 -19.17 16.41 20.97
N ASP A 88 -19.18 16.47 19.63
CA ASP A 88 -20.05 17.41 18.91
C ASP A 88 -20.96 16.66 17.93
N GLU A 89 -22.26 16.69 18.21
CA GLU A 89 -23.33 15.84 17.63
C GLU A 89 -23.65 16.11 16.15
N THR A 90 -22.75 16.77 15.40
CA THR A 90 -23.04 17.29 14.06
C THR A 90 -22.40 16.46 12.93
N GLU A 91 -21.39 15.64 13.20
CA GLU A 91 -20.65 14.86 12.17
C GLU A 91 -21.06 13.38 12.05
N ALA A 92 -21.84 12.85 13.00
CA ALA A 92 -22.33 11.45 12.99
C ALA A 92 -23.24 11.09 11.78
N LYS A 93 -23.53 12.04 10.87
CA LYS A 93 -24.28 11.78 9.64
C LYS A 93 -23.41 11.45 8.42
N VAL A 94 -22.13 11.83 8.41
CA VAL A 94 -21.27 11.63 7.22
C VAL A 94 -20.67 10.22 7.20
N GLU A 95 -20.35 9.65 8.35
CA GLU A 95 -19.83 8.27 8.45
C GLU A 95 -20.86 7.18 8.11
N SER A 96 -22.14 7.51 8.11
CA SER A 96 -23.22 6.62 7.72
C SER A 96 -23.44 6.54 6.20
N GLU A 97 -22.76 7.36 5.39
CA GLU A 97 -23.11 7.56 3.96
C GLU A 97 -22.06 7.08 2.95
N THR A 98 -20.82 6.74 3.34
CA THR A 98 -19.89 6.07 2.41
C THR A 98 -20.40 4.68 2.06
N ALA A 99 -20.74 4.48 0.79
CA ALA A 99 -21.28 3.22 0.31
C ALA A 99 -20.30 2.06 0.56
N PRO A 100 -20.78 0.85 0.90
CA PRO A 100 -19.91 -0.29 1.27
C PRO A 100 -18.82 -0.64 0.24
N HIS A 101 -19.11 -0.44 -1.05
CA HIS A 101 -18.17 -0.69 -2.14
C HIS A 101 -17.01 0.32 -2.22
N LEU A 102 -17.12 1.48 -1.56
CA LEU A 102 -16.03 2.45 -1.45
C LEU A 102 -15.06 2.10 -0.34
N ARG A 103 -15.54 1.40 0.69
CA ARG A 103 -14.71 0.92 1.80
C ARG A 103 -13.93 -0.33 1.44
N ASP A 104 -14.59 -1.27 0.77
CA ASP A 104 -13.99 -2.53 0.34
C ASP A 104 -14.43 -2.89 -1.09
N PRO A 105 -13.77 -2.28 -2.10
CA PRO A 105 -14.11 -2.52 -3.50
C PRO A 105 -13.80 -3.95 -3.95
N ILE A 106 -12.77 -4.59 -3.39
CA ILE A 106 -12.43 -5.98 -3.70
C ILE A 106 -13.46 -6.93 -3.09
N GLY A 107 -13.87 -6.72 -1.84
CA GLY A 107 -14.93 -7.51 -1.20
C GLY A 107 -16.26 -7.39 -1.94
N ALA A 108 -16.61 -6.22 -2.46
CA ALA A 108 -17.80 -6.05 -3.29
C ALA A 108 -17.74 -6.88 -4.58
N LEU A 109 -16.57 -6.94 -5.25
CA LEU A 109 -16.36 -7.79 -6.44
C LEU A 109 -16.42 -9.28 -6.07
N ALA A 110 -15.82 -9.67 -4.95
CA ALA A 110 -15.83 -11.04 -4.46
C ALA A 110 -17.26 -11.53 -4.17
N GLN A 111 -18.08 -10.72 -3.49
CA GLN A 111 -19.49 -11.03 -3.23
C GLN A 111 -20.30 -11.17 -4.52
N ALA A 112 -20.08 -10.29 -5.51
CA ALA A 112 -20.72 -10.42 -6.81
C ALA A 112 -20.31 -11.70 -7.56
N ALA A 113 -19.09 -12.19 -7.31
CA ALA A 113 -18.59 -13.48 -7.80
C ALA A 113 -19.06 -14.70 -6.97
N GLY A 114 -19.80 -14.48 -5.87
CA GLY A 114 -20.34 -15.54 -5.01
C GLY A 114 -19.44 -15.97 -3.85
N TYR A 115 -18.40 -15.20 -3.53
CA TYR A 115 -17.52 -15.44 -2.39
C TYR A 115 -18.03 -14.71 -1.15
N GLU A 116 -17.71 -15.23 0.03
CA GLU A 116 -18.07 -14.62 1.32
C GLU A 116 -17.22 -13.38 1.61
N ASP A 117 -15.95 -13.39 1.18
CA ASP A 117 -14.96 -12.37 1.46
C ASP A 117 -13.94 -12.21 0.32
N GLY A 118 -13.22 -11.09 0.34
CA GLY A 118 -12.20 -10.74 -0.66
C GLY A 118 -10.95 -11.63 -0.64
N GLU A 119 -10.54 -12.12 0.53
CA GLU A 119 -9.34 -12.95 0.69
C GLU A 119 -9.52 -14.34 0.08
N SER A 120 -10.68 -14.97 0.31
CA SER A 120 -11.05 -16.24 -0.30
C SER A 120 -11.08 -16.15 -1.83
N TRP A 121 -11.62 -15.04 -2.36
CA TRP A 121 -11.62 -14.78 -3.80
C TRP A 121 -10.21 -14.54 -4.34
N TRP A 122 -9.39 -13.75 -3.64
CA TRP A 122 -8.02 -13.45 -4.05
C TRP A 122 -7.15 -14.71 -4.07
N ALA A 123 -7.22 -15.54 -3.03
CA ALA A 123 -6.49 -16.79 -2.94
C ALA A 123 -6.82 -17.74 -4.09
N ASP A 124 -8.11 -17.89 -4.43
CA ASP A 124 -8.55 -18.80 -5.49
C ASP A 124 -8.24 -18.24 -6.90
N ILE A 125 -8.63 -17.00 -7.17
CA ILE A 125 -8.58 -16.42 -8.52
C ILE A 125 -7.21 -15.85 -8.89
N ILE A 126 -6.42 -15.39 -7.92
CA ILE A 126 -5.14 -14.72 -8.15
C ILE A 126 -3.95 -15.58 -7.71
N GLU A 127 -3.92 -16.03 -6.46
CA GLU A 127 -2.72 -16.69 -5.91
C GLU A 127 -2.57 -18.14 -6.37
N GLN A 128 -3.66 -18.89 -6.37
CA GLN A 128 -3.67 -20.32 -6.71
C GLN A 128 -3.94 -20.58 -8.18
N ASN A 129 -4.35 -19.56 -8.94
CA ASN A 129 -4.66 -19.68 -10.35
C ASN A 129 -3.40 -19.47 -11.23
N PRO A 130 -2.85 -20.51 -11.86
CA PRO A 130 -1.69 -20.38 -12.73
C PRO A 130 -2.02 -19.71 -14.08
N GLU A 131 -3.31 -19.57 -14.43
CA GLU A 131 -3.78 -18.95 -15.66
C GLU A 131 -4.80 -17.83 -15.35
N PRO A 132 -4.34 -16.65 -14.88
CA PRO A 132 -5.21 -15.57 -14.42
C PRO A 132 -6.11 -14.98 -15.53
N GLY A 133 -5.86 -15.33 -16.80
CA GLY A 133 -6.67 -14.86 -17.93
C GLY A 133 -6.76 -13.31 -17.95
N PRO A 134 -7.92 -12.73 -18.23
CA PRO A 134 -8.09 -11.27 -18.29
C PRO A 134 -8.36 -10.62 -16.91
N ILE A 135 -8.20 -11.34 -15.79
CA ILE A 135 -8.68 -10.88 -14.49
C ILE A 135 -8.09 -9.52 -14.06
N PHE A 136 -6.81 -9.29 -14.30
CA PHE A 136 -6.16 -8.02 -13.96
C PHE A 136 -6.73 -6.85 -14.76
N ALA A 137 -7.11 -7.08 -16.03
CA ALA A 137 -7.77 -6.05 -16.82
C ALA A 137 -9.18 -5.76 -16.29
N ALA A 138 -9.92 -6.78 -15.85
CA ALA A 138 -11.23 -6.62 -15.22
C ALA A 138 -11.15 -5.88 -13.88
N ILE A 139 -10.16 -6.20 -13.03
CA ILE A 139 -9.91 -5.47 -11.78
C ILE A 139 -9.58 -4.01 -12.08
N ALA A 140 -8.70 -3.75 -13.05
CA ALA A 140 -8.32 -2.39 -13.43
C ALA A 140 -9.54 -1.57 -13.93
N ASP A 141 -10.41 -2.18 -14.73
CA ASP A 141 -11.65 -1.58 -15.24
C ASP A 141 -12.63 -1.26 -14.10
N ALA A 142 -12.85 -2.24 -13.20
CA ALA A 142 -13.70 -2.05 -12.02
C ALA A 142 -13.19 -0.92 -11.12
N MET A 143 -11.89 -0.89 -10.81
CA MET A 143 -11.29 0.16 -9.98
C MET A 143 -11.32 1.53 -10.67
N THR A 144 -11.23 1.57 -12.00
CA THR A 144 -11.35 2.82 -12.76
C THR A 144 -12.77 3.35 -12.71
N THR A 145 -13.77 2.49 -12.92
CA THR A 145 -15.19 2.86 -12.81
C THR A 145 -15.53 3.39 -11.42
N LEU A 146 -15.01 2.75 -10.37
CA LEU A 146 -15.20 3.22 -9.00
C LEU A 146 -14.61 4.62 -8.78
N ARG A 147 -13.40 4.88 -9.29
CA ARG A 147 -12.75 6.20 -9.20
C ARG A 147 -13.46 7.28 -10.02
N GLU A 148 -14.03 6.96 -11.18
CA GLU A 148 -14.79 7.92 -11.99
C GLU A 148 -16.07 8.41 -11.28
N GLY A 149 -16.60 7.62 -10.35
CA GLY A 149 -17.70 8.02 -9.48
C GLY A 149 -17.30 8.94 -8.33
N GLU A 150 -15.99 9.06 -8.04
CA GLU A 150 -15.43 9.81 -6.93
C GLU A 150 -14.91 11.19 -7.36
N GLY A 151 -14.99 12.16 -6.45
CA GLY A 151 -14.40 13.49 -6.65
C GLY A 151 -12.86 13.45 -6.63
N PRO A 152 -12.18 14.57 -6.96
CA PRO A 152 -10.73 14.63 -6.89
C PRO A 152 -10.23 14.31 -5.48
N LEU A 153 -9.14 13.53 -5.39
CA LEU A 153 -8.41 13.32 -4.13
C LEU A 153 -7.92 14.69 -3.61
N ALA A 154 -8.04 14.91 -2.30
CA ALA A 154 -7.44 16.09 -1.68
C ALA A 154 -5.94 16.12 -2.00
N GLU A 155 -5.42 17.31 -2.32
CA GLU A 155 -3.97 17.48 -2.49
C GLU A 155 -3.27 17.13 -1.18
N PHE A 156 -2.24 16.28 -1.26
CA PHE A 156 -1.36 16.02 -0.14
C PHE A 156 -0.52 17.28 0.10
N GLU A 157 -0.72 17.98 1.23
CA GLU A 157 0.13 19.10 1.68
C GLU A 157 1.54 18.65 2.09
#